data_AF-A0A4Q9VGY5-F1
#
_entry.id   AF-A0A4Q9VGY5-F1
#
_cell.length_a   1.000
_cell.length_b   1.000
_cell.length_c   1.000
_cell.angle_alpha   90.00
_cell.angle_beta   90.00
_cell.angle_gamma   90.00
#
_symmetry.space_group_name_H-M   'P 1'
#
loop_
_entity.id
_entity.type
_entity.pdbx_description
1 polymer ?
#
loop_
_entity_poly.entity_id
_entity_poly.type
_entity_poly.pdbx_seq_one_letter_code
_entity_poly.pdbx_strand_id
1 'polypeptide(L)'
;MTDQTIALAIIFVFVVGATVIGLIPGSKKKLSVEEWAVGGRNFGRWLSWFILAGEIYTAFAFLGGSGWAYSRGGPTFYILGYGALAYMVGYHLLPAISPIGRRHGLMTQPDLIEHLYGSRTLGVLTAAVGVCFLLPYLQLQLTGLGLIIETCSYGVITRVPAMLIAFTLVAAFVYLSGLKGVALTAVFKDVTMIIAVVFFGLYLPYHFFGGLGPMFDAIEAAKPGFLAAPGGTKNLDVSWMMSTLVLTSLGFYMWPHFTANAFSAKNAEVLRHNAVFLPLYQICLLFPMLVGFAALLILTPALKTPDMAFMTIVRENFPGWALGLVGGAGALACMIPAADLILSTSMLTTRNLYGRTVGAGTSAEHQGKVVRFVVLGLTALALALAIGAPNMLVNLLLTGYSGVSQFFPLLVLGLFWKRATLAGAFCGLITGEFLVFWLILDKLDPLAILGLNLNAGFVALVANFVVFVAVSLVTSSEASIERKARAIA
;
A
#
# COMPACT_ATOMS: atom_id res chain seq x y z
N MET A 1 -21.36 -29.30 11.34
CA MET A 1 -21.22 -27.82 11.24
C MET A 1 -21.42 -27.45 9.79
N THR A 2 -22.12 -26.37 9.46
CA THR A 2 -22.24 -25.91 8.07
C THR A 2 -20.90 -25.37 7.57
N ASP A 3 -20.67 -25.38 6.26
CA ASP A 3 -19.45 -24.82 5.66
C ASP A 3 -19.22 -23.36 6.05
N GLN A 4 -20.31 -22.60 6.20
CA GLN A 4 -20.30 -21.24 6.73
C GLN A 4 -19.70 -21.17 8.13
N THR A 5 -20.20 -21.98 9.07
CA THR A 5 -19.70 -21.96 10.45
C THR A 5 -18.25 -22.40 10.51
N ILE A 6 -17.84 -23.38 9.71
CA ILE A 6 -16.45 -23.83 9.62
C ILE A 6 -15.54 -22.70 9.11
N ALA A 7 -15.91 -22.06 8.00
CA ALA A 7 -15.12 -20.99 7.40
C ALA A 7 -14.92 -19.81 8.37
N LEU A 8 -16.01 -19.34 8.99
CA LEU A 8 -15.97 -18.24 9.95
C LEU A 8 -15.18 -18.61 11.22
N ALA A 9 -15.32 -19.85 11.72
CA ALA A 9 -14.55 -20.31 12.88
C ALA A 9 -13.04 -20.34 12.59
N ILE A 10 -12.63 -20.78 11.40
CA ILE A 10 -11.21 -20.77 11.01
C ILE A 10 -10.69 -19.33 10.90
N ILE A 11 -11.44 -18.41 10.28
CA ILE A 11 -11.06 -16.98 10.23
C ILE A 11 -10.89 -16.43 11.66
N PHE A 12 -11.83 -16.74 12.55
CA PHE A 12 -11.74 -16.30 13.94
C PHE A 12 -10.48 -16.83 14.62
N VAL A 13 -10.13 -18.11 14.44
CA VAL A 13 -8.89 -18.69 14.96
C VAL A 13 -7.66 -17.99 14.40
N PHE A 14 -7.65 -17.65 13.10
CA PHE A 14 -6.55 -16.91 12.47
C PHE A 14 -6.37 -15.52 13.09
N VAL A 15 -7.46 -14.76 13.22
CA VAL A 15 -7.45 -13.40 13.76
C VAL A 15 -7.05 -13.39 15.23
N VAL A 16 -7.61 -14.28 16.04
CA VAL A 16 -7.26 -14.43 17.46
C VAL A 16 -5.82 -14.91 17.60
N GLY A 17 -5.41 -15.91 16.83
CA GLY A 17 -4.03 -16.43 16.84
C GLY A 17 -3.01 -15.35 16.51
N ALA A 18 -3.24 -14.57 15.46
CA ALA A 18 -2.40 -13.42 15.14
C ALA A 18 -2.41 -12.37 16.25
N THR A 19 -3.57 -12.06 16.83
CA THR A 19 -3.66 -11.12 17.96
C THR A 19 -2.84 -11.59 19.16
N VAL A 20 -2.91 -12.88 19.51
CA VAL A 20 -2.14 -13.49 20.61
C VAL A 20 -0.64 -13.44 20.31
N ILE A 21 -0.20 -13.79 19.09
CA ILE A 21 1.20 -13.66 18.67
C ILE A 21 1.66 -12.20 18.79
N GLY A 22 0.80 -11.26 18.39
CA GLY A 22 1.06 -9.83 18.47
C GLY A 22 1.24 -9.30 19.90
N LEU A 23 0.64 -9.95 20.90
CA LEU A 23 0.74 -9.55 22.31
C LEU A 23 2.05 -9.99 23.00
N ILE A 24 2.73 -11.02 22.47
CA ILE A 24 3.95 -11.59 23.08
C ILE A 24 5.05 -10.53 23.33
N PRO A 25 5.39 -9.65 22.36
CA PRO A 25 6.50 -8.70 22.51
C PRO A 25 6.19 -7.51 23.44
N GLY A 26 4.91 -7.18 23.63
CA GLY A 26 4.45 -6.00 24.40
C GLY A 26 4.47 -6.18 25.91
N SER A 27 4.67 -7.40 26.41
CA SER A 27 4.46 -7.74 27.82
C SER A 27 5.59 -7.33 28.78
N LYS A 28 6.74 -6.81 28.30
CA LYS A 28 7.94 -6.72 29.16
C LYS A 28 8.65 -5.36 29.34
N LYS A 29 8.40 -4.29 28.55
CA LYS A 29 9.05 -2.96 28.75
C LYS A 29 8.22 -1.76 28.23
N LYS A 30 8.28 -0.62 28.95
CA LYS A 30 7.82 0.69 28.42
C LYS A 30 8.76 1.11 27.28
N LEU A 31 8.24 1.20 26.05
CA LEU A 31 9.02 1.57 24.87
C LEU A 31 9.19 3.09 24.79
N SER A 32 10.37 3.55 24.37
CA SER A 32 10.58 4.97 24.02
C SER A 32 9.88 5.28 22.68
N VAL A 33 9.64 6.57 22.40
CA VAL A 33 9.06 7.00 21.11
C VAL A 33 9.94 6.59 19.93
N GLU A 34 11.27 6.58 20.08
CA GLU A 34 12.18 6.11 19.03
C GLU A 34 12.09 4.59 18.83
N GLU A 35 12.05 3.82 19.91
CA GLU A 35 11.88 2.38 19.82
C GLU A 35 10.49 2.02 19.26
N TRP A 36 9.51 2.89 19.49
CA TRP A 36 8.17 2.82 18.91
C TRP A 36 8.10 3.30 17.46
N ALA A 37 8.94 4.22 17.00
CA ALA A 37 8.85 4.74 15.63
C ALA A 37 9.73 4.01 14.62
N VAL A 38 10.92 3.55 15.06
CA VAL A 38 11.95 3.00 14.17
C VAL A 38 12.59 1.71 14.73
N GLY A 39 11.94 1.05 15.69
CA GLY A 39 12.35 -0.28 16.17
C GLY A 39 13.77 -0.35 16.75
N GLY A 40 14.31 0.78 17.24
CA GLY A 40 15.69 0.86 17.74
C GLY A 40 16.77 0.77 16.65
N ARG A 41 16.42 0.90 15.36
CA ARG A 41 17.36 1.03 14.22
C ARG A 41 18.37 -0.11 14.08
N ASN A 42 17.99 -1.33 14.46
CA ASN A 42 18.89 -2.49 14.47
C ASN A 42 18.36 -3.68 13.67
N PHE A 43 17.41 -3.46 12.76
CA PHE A 43 16.87 -4.57 11.97
C PHE A 43 17.92 -5.08 10.97
N GLY A 44 18.25 -6.37 11.10
CA GLY A 44 19.14 -7.08 10.20
C GLY A 44 18.48 -7.36 8.84
N ARG A 45 19.22 -7.99 7.93
CA ARG A 45 18.79 -8.30 6.55
C ARG A 45 17.45 -9.03 6.51
N TRP A 46 17.36 -10.19 7.14
CA TRP A 46 16.17 -11.05 7.09
C TRP A 46 14.96 -10.46 7.78
N LEU A 47 15.12 -9.87 8.97
CA LEU A 47 14.01 -9.21 9.66
C LEU A 47 13.46 -8.02 8.85
N SER A 48 14.36 -7.17 8.32
CA SER A 48 13.96 -6.05 7.47
C SER A 48 13.32 -6.54 6.17
N TRP A 49 13.79 -7.66 5.63
CA TRP A 49 13.23 -8.28 4.44
C TRP A 49 11.80 -8.73 4.70
N PHE A 50 11.53 -9.51 5.75
CA PHE A 50 10.18 -9.96 6.08
C PHE A 50 9.22 -8.81 6.38
N ILE A 51 9.69 -7.74 7.03
CA ILE A 51 8.87 -6.55 7.27
C ILE A 51 8.50 -5.89 5.93
N LEU A 52 9.48 -5.57 5.08
CA LEU A 52 9.23 -4.94 3.78
C LEU A 52 8.44 -5.84 2.82
N ALA A 53 8.68 -7.15 2.87
CA ALA A 53 8.00 -8.16 2.10
C ALA A 53 6.52 -8.25 2.52
N GLY A 54 6.27 -8.22 3.83
CA GLY A 54 4.94 -8.21 4.41
C GLY A 54 4.12 -6.99 4.00
N GLU A 55 4.74 -5.83 3.78
CA GLU A 55 4.03 -4.64 3.30
C GLU A 55 3.52 -4.76 1.85
N ILE A 56 4.04 -5.70 1.06
CA ILE A 56 3.58 -5.92 -0.32
C ILE A 56 2.30 -6.78 -0.33
N TYR A 57 2.26 -7.79 0.53
CA TYR A 57 1.22 -8.81 0.58
C TYR A 57 0.03 -8.33 1.40
N THR A 58 -0.75 -7.45 0.78
CA THR A 58 -1.94 -6.82 1.36
C THR A 58 -3.23 -7.29 0.70
N ALA A 59 -4.38 -6.75 1.12
CA ALA A 59 -5.67 -6.96 0.45
C ALA A 59 -5.61 -6.69 -1.06
N PHE A 60 -4.77 -5.74 -1.50
CA PHE A 60 -4.53 -5.48 -2.93
C PHE A 60 -3.90 -6.68 -3.63
N ALA A 61 -2.80 -7.21 -3.10
CA ALA A 61 -2.10 -8.35 -3.70
C ALA A 61 -3.00 -9.59 -3.79
N PHE A 62 -3.83 -9.79 -2.76
CA PHE A 62 -4.71 -10.95 -2.65
C PHE A 62 -5.98 -10.84 -3.50
N LEU A 63 -6.85 -9.88 -3.17
CA LEU A 63 -8.18 -9.71 -3.76
C LEU A 63 -8.14 -8.76 -4.95
N GLY A 64 -7.39 -7.67 -4.84
CA GLY A 64 -7.28 -6.67 -5.91
C GLY A 64 -6.64 -7.25 -7.17
N GLY A 65 -5.51 -7.94 -7.05
CA GLY A 65 -4.79 -8.53 -8.18
C GLY A 65 -5.60 -9.61 -8.91
N SER A 66 -6.29 -10.47 -8.15
CA SER A 66 -7.17 -11.50 -8.70
C SER A 66 -8.43 -10.88 -9.35
N GLY A 67 -9.07 -9.92 -8.70
CA GLY A 67 -10.25 -9.24 -9.23
C GLY A 67 -9.96 -8.36 -10.45
N TRP A 68 -8.77 -7.77 -10.52
CA TRP A 68 -8.35 -6.98 -11.69
C TRP A 68 -8.02 -7.89 -12.88
N ALA A 69 -7.34 -9.02 -12.66
CA ALA A 69 -7.13 -10.04 -13.70
C ALA A 69 -8.48 -10.57 -14.24
N TYR A 70 -9.41 -10.87 -13.33
CA TYR A 70 -10.76 -11.33 -13.66
C TYR A 70 -11.55 -10.32 -14.51
N SER A 71 -11.51 -9.03 -14.18
CA SER A 71 -12.39 -8.04 -14.83
C SER A 71 -11.75 -7.27 -15.99
N ARG A 72 -10.44 -7.05 -15.96
CA ARG A 72 -9.74 -6.16 -16.92
C ARG A 72 -8.86 -6.92 -17.90
N GLY A 73 -8.29 -8.05 -17.49
CA GLY A 73 -7.42 -8.85 -18.35
C GLY A 73 -6.02 -8.24 -18.51
N GLY A 74 -5.56 -8.05 -19.75
CA GLY A 74 -4.22 -7.57 -20.10
C GLY A 74 -3.71 -6.34 -19.35
N PRO A 75 -4.53 -5.30 -19.08
CA PRO A 75 -4.11 -4.16 -18.27
C PRO A 75 -3.51 -4.54 -16.92
N THR A 76 -3.89 -5.69 -16.34
CA THR A 76 -3.38 -6.17 -15.03
C THR A 76 -1.87 -6.40 -14.99
N PHE A 77 -1.22 -6.66 -16.12
CA PHE A 77 0.22 -6.95 -16.14
C PHE A 77 1.10 -5.79 -15.65
N TYR A 78 0.59 -4.55 -15.56
CA TYR A 78 1.32 -3.45 -14.92
C TYR A 78 1.71 -3.77 -13.46
N ILE A 79 0.90 -4.57 -12.75
CA ILE A 79 1.12 -5.00 -11.37
C ILE A 79 2.43 -5.79 -11.24
N LEU A 80 2.76 -6.62 -12.24
CA LEU A 80 4.01 -7.38 -12.24
C LEU A 80 5.21 -6.48 -12.54
N GLY A 81 5.05 -5.52 -13.45
CA GLY A 81 6.12 -4.62 -13.88
C GLY A 81 6.54 -3.58 -12.84
N TYR A 82 5.58 -2.98 -12.11
CA TYR A 82 5.93 -1.85 -11.23
C TYR A 82 6.81 -2.27 -10.05
N GLY A 83 6.60 -3.46 -9.48
CA GLY A 83 7.42 -3.95 -8.37
C GLY A 83 8.89 -4.03 -8.76
N ALA A 84 9.19 -4.64 -9.92
CA ALA A 84 10.56 -4.78 -10.42
C ALA A 84 11.29 -3.44 -10.55
N LEU A 85 10.61 -2.40 -11.06
CA LEU A 85 11.18 -1.07 -11.23
C LEU A 85 11.23 -0.28 -9.91
N ALA A 86 10.22 -0.44 -9.06
CA ALA A 86 10.21 0.17 -7.73
C ALA A 86 11.46 -0.21 -6.93
N TYR A 87 11.87 -1.48 -6.96
CA TYR A 87 13.06 -1.94 -6.24
C TYR A 87 14.35 -1.27 -6.73
N MET A 88 14.45 -0.92 -8.02
CA MET A 88 15.57 -0.14 -8.54
C MET A 88 15.60 1.27 -7.90
N VAL A 89 14.45 1.93 -7.78
CA VAL A 89 14.33 3.20 -7.06
C VAL A 89 14.76 3.03 -5.60
N GLY A 90 14.28 1.98 -4.93
CA GLY A 90 14.60 1.68 -3.53
C GLY A 90 16.09 1.41 -3.28
N TYR A 91 16.74 0.73 -4.21
CA TYR A 91 18.18 0.42 -4.14
C TYR A 91 19.04 1.69 -4.08
N HIS A 92 18.62 2.78 -4.74
CA HIS A 92 19.34 4.04 -4.70
C HIS A 92 18.83 4.98 -3.59
N LEU A 93 17.52 5.05 -3.41
CA LEU A 93 16.91 6.02 -2.51
C LEU A 93 17.02 5.63 -1.03
N LEU A 94 16.68 4.39 -0.67
CA LEU A 94 16.62 3.98 0.74
C LEU A 94 18.00 4.04 1.43
N PRO A 95 19.10 3.57 0.80
CA PRO A 95 20.44 3.72 1.33
C PRO A 95 20.89 5.17 1.49
N ALA A 96 20.33 6.12 0.73
CA ALA A 96 20.66 7.54 0.83
C ALA A 96 19.95 8.22 2.01
N ILE A 97 18.68 7.87 2.27
CA ILE A 97 17.89 8.49 3.36
C ILE A 97 18.21 7.92 4.74
N SER A 98 18.56 6.63 4.83
CA SER A 98 18.74 5.94 6.11
C SER A 98 19.86 6.54 6.99
N PRO A 99 21.06 6.87 6.46
CA PRO A 99 22.11 7.51 7.25
C PRO A 99 21.72 8.91 7.76
N ILE A 100 21.01 9.70 6.96
CA ILE A 100 20.52 11.03 7.36
C ILE A 100 19.53 10.88 8.51
N GLY A 101 18.58 9.95 8.37
CA GLY A 101 17.62 9.64 9.42
C GLY A 101 18.28 9.23 10.73
N ARG A 102 19.38 8.46 10.66
CA ARG A 102 20.15 8.03 11.83
C ARG A 102 20.92 9.18 12.48
N ARG A 103 21.65 9.97 11.70
CA ARG A 103 22.49 11.07 12.21
C ARG A 103 21.67 12.18 12.87
N HIS A 104 20.48 12.46 12.35
CA HIS A 104 19.63 13.55 12.85
C HIS A 104 18.44 13.07 13.69
N GLY A 105 18.37 11.77 14.05
CA GLY A 105 17.29 11.26 14.88
C GLY A 105 15.89 11.38 14.25
N LEU A 106 15.81 11.38 12.91
CA LEU A 106 14.55 11.52 12.17
C LEU A 106 13.74 10.24 12.27
N MET A 107 12.42 10.37 12.35
CA MET A 107 11.51 9.24 12.55
C MET A 107 10.49 9.08 11.43
N THR A 108 10.14 10.18 10.75
CA THR A 108 9.09 10.17 9.72
C THR A 108 9.59 10.78 8.41
N GLN A 109 8.89 10.48 7.31
CA GLN A 109 9.19 11.09 6.01
C GLN A 109 9.09 12.63 6.02
N PRO A 110 8.09 13.25 6.67
CA PRO A 110 8.09 14.71 6.81
C PRO A 110 9.25 15.28 7.63
N ASP A 111 9.79 14.54 8.60
CA ASP A 111 11.00 14.98 9.32
C ASP A 111 12.20 15.08 8.36
N LEU A 112 12.33 14.11 7.45
CA LEU A 112 13.36 14.14 6.41
C LEU A 112 13.17 15.32 5.46
N ILE A 113 11.95 15.57 5.01
CA ILE A 113 11.67 16.70 4.11
C ILE A 113 11.95 18.03 4.81
N GLU A 114 11.51 18.18 6.05
CA GLU A 114 11.83 19.38 6.83
C GLU A 114 13.33 19.58 6.98
N HIS A 115 14.09 18.51 7.26
CA HIS A 115 15.56 18.56 7.35
C HIS A 115 16.21 18.94 6.01
N LEU A 116 15.78 18.32 4.90
CA LEU A 116 16.35 18.55 3.58
C LEU A 116 16.14 19.97 3.06
N TYR A 117 15.05 20.64 3.46
CA TYR A 117 14.68 21.95 2.95
C TYR A 117 14.70 23.06 4.01
N GLY A 118 14.96 22.72 5.28
CA GLY A 118 14.96 23.67 6.40
C GLY A 118 13.61 24.35 6.64
N SER A 119 12.49 23.69 6.33
CA SER A 119 11.15 24.29 6.40
C SER A 119 10.13 23.40 7.08
N ARG A 120 9.71 23.84 8.28
CA ARG A 120 8.66 23.20 9.07
C ARG A 120 7.31 23.17 8.35
N THR A 121 6.97 24.25 7.66
CA THR A 121 5.71 24.33 6.90
C THR A 121 5.64 23.29 5.79
N LEU A 122 6.75 23.03 5.10
CA LEU A 122 6.81 22.00 4.06
C LEU A 122 6.69 20.59 4.67
N GLY A 123 7.29 20.37 5.84
CA GLY A 123 7.10 19.14 6.63
C GLY A 123 5.62 18.93 6.99
N VAL A 124 4.95 19.97 7.53
CA VAL A 124 3.51 19.92 7.86
C VAL A 124 2.66 19.64 6.62
N LEU A 125 2.93 20.31 5.49
CA LEU A 125 2.23 20.09 4.22
C LEU A 125 2.36 18.64 3.76
N THR A 126 3.58 18.10 3.75
CA THR A 126 3.83 16.70 3.36
C THR A 126 3.12 15.72 4.30
N ALA A 127 3.10 16.00 5.61
CA ALA A 127 2.36 15.18 6.56
C ALA A 127 0.85 15.19 6.30
N ALA A 128 0.27 16.35 5.97
CA ALA A 128 -1.15 16.47 5.66
C ALA A 128 -1.53 15.71 4.40
N VAL A 129 -0.73 15.87 3.33
CA VAL A 129 -0.89 15.11 2.09
C VAL A 129 -0.74 13.60 2.34
N GLY A 130 0.28 13.20 3.11
CA GLY A 130 0.51 11.79 3.46
C GLY A 130 -0.68 11.17 4.20
N VAL A 131 -1.24 11.87 5.19
CA VAL A 131 -2.46 11.44 5.89
C VAL A 131 -3.64 11.32 4.92
N CYS A 132 -3.81 12.28 4.01
CA CYS A 132 -4.89 12.28 3.04
C CYS A 132 -4.85 11.05 2.12
N PHE A 133 -3.69 10.70 1.55
CA PHE A 133 -3.58 9.57 0.61
C PHE A 133 -3.39 8.20 1.29
N LEU A 134 -3.08 8.16 2.58
CA LEU A 134 -3.18 6.93 3.38
C LEU A 134 -4.64 6.53 3.63
N LEU A 135 -5.61 7.45 3.56
CA LEU A 135 -7.04 7.14 3.76
C LEU A 135 -7.63 6.20 2.70
N PRO A 136 -7.47 6.43 1.37
CA PRO A 136 -7.88 5.46 0.35
C PRO A 136 -7.22 4.08 0.54
N TYR A 137 -5.97 4.06 1.00
CA TYR A 137 -5.28 2.79 1.24
C TYR A 137 -5.82 2.08 2.48
N LEU A 138 -6.19 2.80 3.54
CA LEU A 138 -6.86 2.22 4.70
C LEU A 138 -8.28 1.74 4.35
N GLN A 139 -9.02 2.53 3.54
CA GLN A 139 -10.33 2.15 2.99
C GLN A 139 -10.22 0.82 2.23
N LEU A 140 -9.19 0.66 1.40
CA LEU A 140 -8.92 -0.58 0.67
C LEU A 140 -8.83 -1.77 1.61
N GLN A 141 -8.04 -1.68 2.70
CA GLN A 141 -7.87 -2.81 3.63
C GLN A 141 -9.19 -3.19 4.33
N LEU A 142 -9.96 -2.19 4.80
CA LEU A 142 -11.26 -2.42 5.44
C LEU A 142 -12.26 -3.05 4.46
N THR A 143 -12.26 -2.57 3.22
CA THR A 143 -13.11 -3.08 2.13
C THR A 143 -12.78 -4.54 1.83
N GLY A 144 -11.49 -4.88 1.73
CA GLY A 144 -11.01 -6.23 1.49
C GLY A 144 -11.40 -7.21 2.60
N LEU A 145 -11.19 -6.83 3.86
CA LEU A 145 -11.59 -7.67 5.00
C LEU A 145 -13.11 -7.87 5.06
N GLY A 146 -13.89 -6.81 4.76
CA GLY A 146 -15.34 -6.91 4.63
C GLY A 146 -15.78 -7.88 3.52
N LEU A 147 -15.14 -7.87 2.35
CA LEU A 147 -15.43 -8.81 1.25
C LEU A 147 -15.19 -10.27 1.67
N ILE A 148 -14.12 -10.51 2.42
CA ILE A 148 -13.76 -11.86 2.92
C ILE A 148 -14.83 -12.36 3.90
N ILE A 149 -15.21 -11.53 4.87
CA ILE A 149 -16.23 -11.88 5.88
C ILE A 149 -17.58 -12.15 5.18
N GLU A 150 -17.99 -11.28 4.25
CA GLU A 150 -19.21 -11.44 3.47
C GLU A 150 -19.20 -12.77 2.71
N THR A 151 -18.12 -13.06 1.99
CA THR A 151 -18.01 -14.28 1.17
C THR A 151 -17.98 -15.55 2.03
N CYS A 152 -17.19 -15.56 3.10
CA CYS A 152 -17.08 -16.71 4.02
C CYS A 152 -18.33 -16.91 4.89
N SER A 153 -19.14 -15.86 5.08
CA SER A 153 -20.45 -15.98 5.71
C SER A 153 -21.54 -16.52 4.78
N TYR A 154 -21.20 -16.85 3.52
CA TYR A 154 -22.14 -17.26 2.48
C TYR A 154 -23.22 -16.21 2.19
N GLY A 155 -22.96 -14.94 2.50
CA GLY A 155 -23.89 -13.81 2.33
C GLY A 155 -24.84 -13.58 3.51
N VAL A 156 -24.75 -14.37 4.58
CA VAL A 156 -25.54 -14.13 5.82
C VAL A 156 -25.14 -12.81 6.47
N ILE A 157 -23.85 -12.49 6.47
CA ILE A 157 -23.35 -11.18 6.89
C ILE A 157 -23.23 -10.33 5.62
N THR A 158 -24.16 -9.39 5.47
CA THR A 158 -24.16 -8.49 4.31
C THR A 158 -22.99 -7.49 4.36
N ARG A 159 -22.70 -6.87 3.22
CA ARG A 159 -21.60 -5.92 2.99
C ARG A 159 -21.31 -4.96 4.15
N VAL A 160 -22.30 -4.20 4.61
CA VAL A 160 -22.12 -3.15 5.62
C VAL A 160 -21.80 -3.74 7.01
N PRO A 161 -22.59 -4.70 7.55
CA PRO A 161 -22.20 -5.45 8.75
C PRO A 161 -20.80 -6.07 8.65
N ALA A 162 -20.42 -6.64 7.51
CA ALA A 162 -19.10 -7.22 7.31
C ALA A 162 -17.99 -6.17 7.43
N MET A 163 -18.19 -4.96 6.88
CA MET A 163 -17.25 -3.84 7.03
C MET A 163 -17.17 -3.32 8.48
N LEU A 164 -18.27 -3.32 9.23
CA LEU A 164 -18.26 -2.96 10.65
C LEU A 164 -17.48 -3.97 11.49
N ILE A 165 -17.62 -5.27 11.19
CA ILE A 165 -16.82 -6.32 11.81
C ILE A 165 -15.34 -6.13 11.44
N ALA A 166 -15.03 -5.88 10.16
CA ALA A 166 -13.67 -5.61 9.70
C ALA A 166 -13.02 -4.44 10.46
N PHE A 167 -13.73 -3.32 10.58
CA PHE A 167 -13.32 -2.16 11.38
C PHE A 167 -13.03 -2.54 12.83
N THR A 168 -13.95 -3.29 13.47
CA THR A 168 -13.81 -3.70 14.86
C THR A 168 -12.59 -4.60 15.07
N LEU A 169 -12.36 -5.55 14.16
CA LEU A 169 -11.20 -6.45 14.22
C LEU A 169 -9.89 -5.69 14.06
N VAL A 170 -9.80 -4.79 13.08
CA VAL A 170 -8.61 -3.95 12.86
C VAL A 170 -8.37 -3.06 14.07
N ALA A 171 -9.37 -2.32 14.53
CA ALA A 171 -9.24 -1.44 15.69
C ALA A 171 -8.79 -2.22 16.93
N ALA A 172 -9.45 -3.35 17.25
CA ALA A 172 -9.07 -4.21 18.37
C ALA A 172 -7.62 -4.70 18.23
N PHE A 173 -7.22 -5.15 17.04
CA PHE A 173 -5.85 -5.60 16.79
C PHE A 173 -4.82 -4.48 17.01
N VAL A 174 -5.06 -3.26 16.53
CA VAL A 174 -4.16 -2.11 16.76
C VAL A 174 -4.05 -1.78 18.25
N TYR A 175 -5.18 -1.74 18.96
CA TYR A 175 -5.20 -1.43 20.39
C TYR A 175 -4.52 -2.49 21.25
N LEU A 176 -4.65 -3.77 20.87
CA LEU A 176 -4.10 -4.89 21.62
C LEU A 176 -2.62 -5.16 21.30
N SER A 177 -2.24 -5.25 20.02
CA SER A 177 -0.92 -5.77 19.60
C SER A 177 0.22 -4.76 19.67
N GLY A 178 -0.03 -3.46 19.44
CA GLY A 178 1.02 -2.45 19.28
C GLY A 178 2.02 -2.74 18.14
N LEU A 179 2.99 -1.84 17.90
CA LEU A 179 3.86 -1.92 16.70
C LEU A 179 4.74 -3.19 16.64
N LYS A 180 5.28 -3.67 17.77
CA LYS A 180 6.11 -4.90 17.78
C LYS A 180 5.29 -6.16 17.46
N GLY A 181 3.98 -6.14 17.69
CA GLY A 181 3.08 -7.23 17.33
C GLY A 181 2.86 -7.36 15.82
N VAL A 182 2.90 -6.23 15.10
CA VAL A 182 2.73 -6.17 13.63
C VAL A 182 3.86 -6.95 12.92
N ALA A 183 5.11 -6.78 13.34
CA ALA A 183 6.25 -7.43 12.67
C ALA A 183 6.26 -8.97 12.80
N LEU A 184 5.90 -9.52 13.97
CA LEU A 184 5.87 -10.96 14.18
C LEU A 184 4.67 -11.63 13.50
N THR A 185 3.53 -10.92 13.47
CA THR A 185 2.33 -11.41 12.79
C THR A 185 2.46 -11.34 11.27
N ALA A 186 3.27 -10.42 10.73
CA ALA A 186 3.54 -10.31 9.31
C ALA A 186 4.12 -11.59 8.70
N VAL A 187 5.05 -12.27 9.39
CA VAL A 187 5.64 -13.53 8.89
C VAL A 187 4.58 -14.63 8.79
N PHE A 188 3.78 -14.81 9.85
CA PHE A 188 2.72 -15.84 9.87
C PHE A 188 1.68 -15.59 8.76
N LYS A 189 1.27 -14.33 8.62
CA LYS A 189 0.38 -13.86 7.55
C LYS A 189 0.94 -14.20 6.17
N ASP A 190 2.16 -13.77 5.90
CA ASP A 190 2.81 -13.93 4.60
C ASP A 190 2.94 -15.39 4.20
N VAL A 191 3.44 -16.24 5.10
CA VAL A 191 3.59 -17.68 4.82
C VAL A 191 2.24 -18.29 4.46
N THR A 192 1.20 -18.00 5.25
CA THR A 192 -0.12 -18.60 5.01
C THR A 192 -0.74 -18.07 3.72
N MET A 193 -0.59 -16.76 3.45
CA MET A 193 -1.07 -16.15 2.21
C MET A 193 -0.35 -16.72 0.99
N ILE A 194 0.98 -16.85 1.02
CA ILE A 194 1.76 -17.38 -0.09
C ILE A 194 1.36 -18.82 -0.39
N ILE A 195 1.23 -19.66 0.64
CA ILE A 195 0.77 -21.05 0.46
C ILE A 195 -0.59 -21.08 -0.22
N ALA A 196 -1.55 -20.26 0.24
CA ALA A 196 -2.88 -20.20 -0.34
C ALA A 196 -2.85 -19.75 -1.80
N VAL A 197 -2.20 -18.61 -2.11
CA VAL A 197 -2.20 -18.06 -3.47
C VAL A 197 -1.47 -19.00 -4.44
N VAL A 198 -0.32 -19.57 -4.05
CA VAL A 198 0.46 -20.48 -4.89
C VAL A 198 -0.33 -21.75 -5.16
N PHE A 199 -0.93 -22.34 -4.12
CA PHE A 199 -1.73 -23.54 -4.26
C PHE A 199 -2.89 -23.32 -5.23
N PHE A 200 -3.73 -22.31 -5.01
CA PHE A 200 -4.90 -22.09 -5.87
C PHE A 200 -4.52 -21.58 -7.26
N GLY A 201 -3.49 -20.74 -7.37
CA GLY A 201 -3.00 -20.23 -8.65
C GLY A 201 -2.40 -21.29 -9.55
N LEU A 202 -1.92 -22.41 -8.99
CA LEU A 202 -1.50 -23.59 -9.76
C LEU A 202 -2.63 -24.62 -9.89
N TYR A 203 -3.37 -24.90 -8.83
CA TYR A 203 -4.41 -25.92 -8.84
C TYR A 203 -5.52 -25.60 -9.84
N LEU A 204 -6.03 -24.36 -9.85
CA LEU A 204 -7.20 -24.00 -10.67
C LEU A 204 -6.92 -24.13 -12.18
N PRO A 205 -5.83 -23.58 -12.74
CA PRO A 205 -5.52 -23.77 -14.16
C PRO A 205 -5.34 -25.25 -14.54
N TYR A 206 -4.65 -26.03 -13.72
CA TYR A 206 -4.39 -27.45 -14.02
C TYR A 206 -5.63 -28.33 -13.88
N HIS A 207 -6.47 -28.09 -12.86
CA HIS A 207 -7.66 -28.89 -12.62
C HIS A 207 -8.76 -28.63 -13.65
N PHE A 208 -9.01 -27.36 -13.99
CA PHE A 208 -10.15 -26.98 -14.84
C PHE A 208 -9.79 -26.88 -16.33
N PHE A 209 -8.53 -26.61 -16.68
CA PHE A 209 -8.12 -26.38 -18.07
C PHE A 209 -7.03 -27.35 -18.55
N GLY A 210 -6.43 -28.16 -17.66
CA GLY A 210 -5.33 -29.06 -18.01
C GLY A 210 -3.95 -28.39 -18.04
N GLY A 211 -3.84 -27.12 -17.63
CA GLY A 211 -2.56 -26.42 -17.50
C GLY A 211 -2.68 -24.90 -17.69
N LEU A 212 -1.54 -24.19 -17.56
CA LEU A 212 -1.49 -22.74 -17.72
C LEU A 212 -1.71 -22.30 -19.18
N GLY A 213 -1.01 -22.92 -20.15
CA GLY A 213 -1.18 -22.63 -21.58
C GLY A 213 -2.63 -22.85 -22.04
N PRO A 214 -3.20 -24.05 -21.83
CA PRO A 214 -4.60 -24.33 -22.16
C PRO A 214 -5.61 -23.37 -21.53
N MET A 215 -5.37 -22.89 -20.31
CA MET A 215 -6.23 -21.87 -19.68
C MET A 215 -6.21 -20.56 -20.49
N PHE A 216 -5.03 -20.07 -20.86
CA PHE A 216 -4.92 -18.83 -21.64
C PHE A 216 -5.48 -19.01 -23.06
N ASP A 217 -5.28 -20.17 -23.68
CA ASP A 217 -5.89 -20.51 -24.98
C ASP A 217 -7.43 -20.50 -24.89
N ALA A 218 -8.00 -21.08 -23.81
CA ALA A 218 -9.43 -21.06 -23.56
C ALA A 218 -9.97 -19.64 -23.33
N ILE A 219 -9.21 -18.79 -22.62
CA ILE A 219 -9.58 -17.38 -22.41
C ILE A 219 -9.60 -16.63 -23.74
N GLU A 220 -8.58 -16.79 -24.57
CA GLU A 220 -8.51 -16.12 -25.86
C GLU A 220 -9.62 -16.61 -26.81
N ALA A 221 -9.94 -17.92 -26.79
CA ALA A 221 -11.05 -18.47 -27.57
C ALA A 221 -12.42 -17.93 -27.11
N ALA A 222 -12.63 -17.78 -25.80
CA ALA A 222 -13.89 -17.30 -25.24
C ALA A 222 -14.05 -15.77 -25.30
N LYS A 223 -12.94 -15.03 -25.15
CA LYS A 223 -12.89 -13.56 -25.14
C LYS A 223 -11.64 -13.06 -25.88
N PRO A 224 -11.66 -13.03 -27.22
CA PRO A 224 -10.51 -12.59 -28.01
C PRO A 224 -10.03 -11.18 -27.61
N GLY A 225 -8.71 -11.02 -27.48
CA GLY A 225 -8.07 -9.76 -27.09
C GLY A 225 -8.16 -9.42 -25.60
N PHE A 226 -8.79 -10.24 -24.76
CA PHE A 226 -8.91 -9.98 -23.31
C PHE A 226 -7.55 -9.94 -22.61
N LEU A 227 -6.59 -10.74 -23.08
CA LEU A 227 -5.24 -10.82 -22.51
C LEU A 227 -4.30 -9.69 -22.99
N ALA A 228 -4.68 -8.97 -24.04
CA ALA A 228 -3.96 -7.79 -24.53
C ALA A 228 -4.49 -6.51 -23.87
N ALA A 229 -3.82 -5.37 -24.08
CA ALA A 229 -4.38 -4.05 -23.75
C ALA A 229 -5.23 -3.54 -24.92
N PRO A 230 -6.42 -2.95 -24.69
CA PRO A 230 -7.01 -2.56 -23.41
C PRO A 230 -7.80 -3.66 -22.68
N GLY A 231 -7.77 -4.89 -23.19
CA GLY A 231 -8.38 -6.07 -22.57
C GLY A 231 -9.89 -5.96 -22.48
N GLY A 232 -10.44 -6.25 -21.30
CA GLY A 232 -11.87 -6.06 -21.00
C GLY A 232 -12.32 -4.60 -20.86
N THR A 233 -11.51 -3.63 -21.28
CA THR A 233 -11.79 -2.19 -21.10
C THR A 233 -11.73 -1.41 -22.41
N LYS A 234 -12.16 -0.15 -22.36
CA LYS A 234 -12.10 0.76 -23.52
C LYS A 234 -10.88 1.68 -23.51
N ASN A 235 -10.32 1.95 -22.33
CA ASN A 235 -9.40 3.08 -22.13
C ASN A 235 -8.15 2.71 -21.33
N LEU A 236 -8.01 1.49 -20.80
CA LEU A 236 -6.78 1.04 -20.14
C LEU A 236 -5.81 0.43 -21.15
N ASP A 237 -5.44 1.21 -22.17
CA ASP A 237 -4.54 0.79 -23.24
C ASP A 237 -3.07 0.72 -22.77
N VAL A 238 -2.17 0.46 -23.72
CA VAL A 238 -0.72 0.39 -23.46
C VAL A 238 -0.19 1.69 -22.85
N SER A 239 -0.71 2.85 -23.26
CA SER A 239 -0.25 4.14 -22.73
C SER A 239 -0.68 4.34 -21.28
N TRP A 240 -1.88 3.88 -20.91
CA TRP A 240 -2.31 3.85 -19.51
C TRP A 240 -1.44 2.90 -18.69
N MET A 241 -1.18 1.69 -19.20
CA MET A 241 -0.36 0.71 -18.50
C MET A 241 1.05 1.25 -18.23
N MET A 242 1.69 1.86 -19.24
CA MET A 242 3.06 2.38 -19.11
C MET A 242 3.12 3.59 -18.18
N SER A 243 2.19 4.54 -18.30
CA SER A 243 2.13 5.70 -17.38
C SER A 243 1.83 5.29 -15.94
N THR A 244 0.93 4.32 -15.73
CA THR A 244 0.61 3.76 -14.42
C THR A 244 1.79 2.99 -13.82
N LEU A 245 2.48 2.21 -14.63
CA LEU A 245 3.68 1.47 -14.23
C LEU A 245 4.79 2.42 -13.78
N VAL A 246 5.05 3.51 -14.52
CA VAL A 246 6.03 4.52 -14.10
C VAL A 246 5.59 5.20 -12.80
N LEU A 247 4.34 5.68 -12.74
CA LEU A 247 3.79 6.34 -11.55
C LEU A 247 3.95 5.50 -10.29
N THR A 248 3.50 4.25 -10.34
CA THR A 248 3.53 3.32 -9.19
C THR A 248 4.95 2.90 -8.82
N SER A 249 5.84 2.74 -9.81
CA SER A 249 7.26 2.43 -9.55
C SER A 249 7.97 3.57 -8.81
N LEU A 250 7.75 4.82 -9.23
CA LEU A 250 8.31 6.00 -8.58
C LEU A 250 7.66 6.26 -7.21
N GLY A 251 6.36 5.95 -7.09
CA GLY A 251 5.57 6.16 -5.87
C GLY A 251 5.73 5.10 -4.78
N PHE A 252 6.23 3.89 -5.08
CA PHE A 252 6.28 2.76 -4.14
C PHE A 252 6.97 3.10 -2.81
N TYR A 253 8.13 3.73 -2.87
CA TYR A 253 8.87 4.14 -1.65
C TYR A 253 8.50 5.54 -1.14
N MET A 254 7.53 6.20 -1.78
CA MET A 254 7.02 7.50 -1.34
C MET A 254 5.95 7.38 -0.27
N TRP A 255 5.38 6.20 -0.07
CA TRP A 255 4.51 5.92 1.04
C TRP A 255 5.20 6.23 2.39
N PRO A 256 4.60 7.02 3.29
CA PRO A 256 5.28 7.47 4.50
C PRO A 256 5.79 6.35 5.42
N HIS A 257 5.07 5.22 5.50
CA HIS A 257 5.45 4.05 6.30
C HIS A 257 6.75 3.38 5.82
N PHE A 258 7.04 3.40 4.51
CA PHE A 258 8.31 2.85 3.99
C PHE A 258 9.53 3.64 4.46
N THR A 259 9.39 4.94 4.73
CA THR A 259 10.50 5.73 5.27
C THR A 259 10.82 5.33 6.72
N ALA A 260 9.80 5.03 7.54
CA ALA A 260 10.01 4.51 8.89
C ALA A 260 10.73 3.15 8.85
N ASN A 261 10.38 2.29 7.89
CA ASN A 261 11.08 1.01 7.66
C ASN A 261 12.55 1.24 7.25
N ALA A 262 12.82 2.21 6.39
CA ALA A 262 14.20 2.56 5.99
C ALA A 262 15.05 3.07 7.16
N PHE A 263 14.46 3.82 8.09
CA PHE A 263 15.15 4.30 9.30
C PHE A 263 15.36 3.19 10.35
N SER A 264 14.55 2.14 10.30
CA SER A 264 14.66 0.97 11.19
C SER A 264 15.81 0.02 10.83
N ALA A 265 16.30 0.08 9.59
CA ALA A 265 17.39 -0.77 9.12
C ALA A 265 18.72 -0.50 9.86
N LYS A 266 19.47 -1.59 10.11
CA LYS A 266 20.77 -1.52 10.79
C LYS A 266 21.82 -0.69 10.03
N ASN A 267 21.79 -0.73 8.71
CA ASN A 267 22.66 0.06 7.83
C ASN A 267 22.12 0.11 6.39
N ALA A 268 22.72 0.97 5.57
CA ALA A 268 22.39 1.13 4.16
C ALA A 268 22.50 -0.17 3.34
N GLU A 269 23.39 -1.08 3.74
CA GLU A 269 23.62 -2.35 3.02
C GLU A 269 22.48 -3.35 3.22
N VAL A 270 21.80 -3.32 4.38
CA VAL A 270 20.56 -4.07 4.61
C VAL A 270 19.49 -3.66 3.60
N LEU A 271 19.39 -2.36 3.30
CA LEU A 271 18.39 -1.83 2.37
C LEU A 271 18.71 -2.21 0.92
N ARG A 272 19.99 -2.15 0.51
CA ARG A 272 20.45 -2.64 -0.80
C ARG A 272 20.17 -4.11 -0.99
N HIS A 273 20.54 -4.92 0.02
CA HIS A 273 20.24 -6.35 0.01
C HIS A 273 18.75 -6.60 -0.19
N ASN A 274 17.89 -5.95 0.59
CA ASN A 274 16.45 -6.13 0.45
C ASN A 274 15.92 -5.71 -0.92
N ALA A 275 16.38 -4.59 -1.47
CA ALA A 275 16.00 -4.17 -2.82
C ALA A 275 16.40 -5.18 -3.91
N VAL A 276 17.48 -5.95 -3.73
CA VAL A 276 17.89 -7.00 -4.68
C VAL A 276 17.03 -8.27 -4.55
N PHE A 277 16.61 -8.65 -3.34
CA PHE A 277 15.92 -9.92 -3.10
C PHE A 277 14.39 -9.83 -3.06
N LEU A 278 13.81 -8.67 -2.72
CA LEU A 278 12.35 -8.45 -2.76
C LEU A 278 11.70 -8.67 -4.15
N PRO A 279 12.36 -8.45 -5.30
CA PRO A 279 11.81 -8.84 -6.60
C PRO A 279 11.37 -10.31 -6.70
N LEU A 280 12.03 -11.22 -5.99
CA LEU A 280 11.62 -12.64 -5.95
C LEU A 280 10.23 -12.81 -5.32
N TYR A 281 9.90 -11.95 -4.36
CA TYR A 281 8.60 -11.92 -3.73
C TYR A 281 7.53 -11.37 -4.68
N GLN A 282 7.87 -10.58 -5.70
CA GLN A 282 6.91 -10.13 -6.71
C GLN A 282 6.38 -11.29 -7.56
N ILE A 283 7.16 -12.36 -7.73
CA ILE A 283 6.76 -13.53 -8.52
C ILE A 283 5.48 -14.15 -7.94
N CYS A 284 5.29 -14.14 -6.61
CA CYS A 284 4.07 -14.73 -6.04
C CYS A 284 2.79 -13.92 -6.30
N LEU A 285 2.87 -12.67 -6.80
CA LEU A 285 1.69 -11.92 -7.28
C LEU A 285 1.14 -12.47 -8.60
N LEU A 286 1.91 -13.29 -9.32
CA LEU A 286 1.42 -14.01 -10.49
C LEU A 286 0.28 -14.95 -10.11
N PHE A 287 0.35 -15.62 -8.96
CA PHE A 287 -0.61 -16.66 -8.61
C PHE A 287 -2.03 -16.13 -8.34
N PRO A 288 -2.25 -15.03 -7.57
CA PRO A 288 -3.55 -14.38 -7.49
C PRO A 288 -4.11 -13.99 -8.87
N MET A 289 -3.26 -13.50 -9.79
CA MET A 289 -3.70 -13.18 -11.15
C MET A 289 -4.16 -14.43 -11.90
N LEU A 290 -3.43 -15.55 -11.80
CA LEU A 290 -3.84 -16.83 -12.38
C LEU A 290 -5.18 -17.30 -11.82
N VAL A 291 -5.42 -17.14 -10.51
CA VAL A 291 -6.74 -17.40 -9.91
C VAL A 291 -7.82 -16.54 -10.56
N GLY A 292 -7.55 -15.24 -10.74
CA GLY A 292 -8.48 -14.31 -11.40
C GLY A 292 -8.80 -14.69 -12.86
N PHE A 293 -7.78 -15.08 -13.63
CA PHE A 293 -7.94 -15.56 -14.99
C PHE A 293 -8.72 -16.88 -15.07
N ALA A 294 -8.44 -17.84 -14.19
CA ALA A 294 -9.23 -19.08 -14.10
C ALA A 294 -10.70 -18.78 -13.75
N ALA A 295 -10.92 -17.90 -12.77
CA ALA A 295 -12.25 -17.49 -12.33
C ALA A 295 -13.09 -16.84 -13.44
N LEU A 296 -12.46 -16.19 -14.43
CA LEU A 296 -13.14 -15.52 -15.54
C LEU A 296 -14.09 -16.45 -16.32
N LEU A 297 -13.66 -17.69 -16.55
CA LEU A 297 -14.42 -18.67 -17.33
C LEU A 297 -15.23 -19.63 -16.44
N ILE A 298 -14.83 -19.80 -15.18
CA ILE A 298 -15.50 -20.71 -14.24
C ILE A 298 -16.71 -20.03 -13.59
N LEU A 299 -16.60 -18.74 -13.22
CA LEU A 299 -17.66 -18.02 -12.52
C LEU A 299 -18.67 -17.42 -13.51
N THR A 300 -19.76 -18.14 -13.72
CA THR A 300 -20.90 -17.70 -14.54
C THR A 300 -22.19 -17.76 -13.73
N PRO A 301 -22.95 -16.66 -13.59
CA PRO A 301 -22.79 -15.36 -14.26
C PRO A 301 -21.63 -14.51 -13.70
N ALA A 302 -21.24 -13.47 -14.46
CA ALA A 302 -20.15 -12.59 -14.08
C ALA A 302 -20.42 -11.85 -12.75
N LEU A 303 -19.37 -11.72 -11.92
CA LEU A 303 -19.48 -11.08 -10.62
C LEU A 303 -19.75 -9.58 -10.73
N LYS A 304 -20.68 -9.09 -9.92
CA LYS A 304 -20.91 -7.65 -9.72
C LYS A 304 -19.72 -6.96 -9.04
N THR A 305 -19.01 -7.69 -8.18
CA THR A 305 -17.82 -7.19 -7.46
C THR A 305 -16.63 -8.07 -7.80
N PRO A 306 -15.81 -7.67 -8.79
CA PRO A 306 -14.67 -8.47 -9.25
C PRO A 306 -13.67 -8.81 -8.15
N ASP A 307 -13.47 -7.95 -7.15
CA ASP A 307 -12.55 -8.20 -6.03
C ASP A 307 -12.90 -9.47 -5.22
N MET A 308 -14.10 -10.04 -5.38
CA MET A 308 -14.48 -11.33 -4.78
C MET A 308 -14.05 -12.55 -5.60
N ALA A 309 -13.51 -12.40 -6.81
CA ALA A 309 -13.27 -13.50 -7.74
C ALA A 309 -12.55 -14.70 -7.12
N PHE A 310 -11.46 -14.46 -6.37
CA PHE A 310 -10.76 -15.52 -5.66
C PHE A 310 -11.65 -16.15 -4.58
N MET A 311 -12.19 -15.36 -3.66
CA MET A 311 -12.99 -15.91 -2.56
C MET A 311 -14.21 -16.69 -3.06
N THR A 312 -14.86 -16.21 -4.13
CA THR A 312 -16.02 -16.86 -4.72
C THR A 312 -15.67 -18.17 -5.41
N ILE A 313 -14.59 -18.24 -6.19
CA ILE A 313 -14.22 -19.51 -6.85
C ILE A 313 -13.87 -20.59 -5.83
N VAL A 314 -13.23 -20.23 -4.72
CA VAL A 314 -12.96 -21.17 -3.63
C VAL A 314 -14.27 -21.59 -2.96
N ARG A 315 -15.16 -20.64 -2.68
CA ARG A 315 -16.46 -20.91 -2.05
C ARG A 315 -17.32 -21.87 -2.87
N GLU A 316 -17.34 -21.74 -4.19
CA GLU A 316 -18.23 -22.54 -5.05
C GLU A 316 -17.67 -23.94 -5.36
N ASN A 317 -16.35 -24.13 -5.27
CA ASN A 317 -15.69 -25.36 -5.73
C ASN A 317 -15.00 -26.16 -4.60
N PHE A 318 -14.93 -25.63 -3.39
CA PHE A 318 -14.20 -26.25 -2.28
C PHE A 318 -15.01 -26.25 -0.98
N PRO A 319 -14.75 -27.21 -0.07
CA PRO A 319 -15.41 -27.27 1.23
C PRO A 319 -15.08 -26.07 2.11
N GLY A 320 -15.95 -25.81 3.10
CA GLY A 320 -15.86 -24.62 3.96
C GLY A 320 -14.55 -24.47 4.74
N TRP A 321 -13.84 -25.57 5.02
CA TRP A 321 -12.53 -25.47 5.67
C TRP A 321 -11.46 -24.84 4.77
N ALA A 322 -11.48 -25.14 3.47
CA ALA A 322 -10.54 -24.56 2.51
C ALA A 322 -10.83 -23.07 2.32
N LEU A 323 -12.11 -22.72 2.19
CA LEU A 323 -12.56 -21.32 2.18
C LEU A 323 -12.16 -20.59 3.48
N GLY A 324 -12.26 -21.25 4.63
CA GLY A 324 -11.83 -20.72 5.91
C GLY A 324 -10.33 -20.44 5.99
N LEU A 325 -9.48 -21.33 5.47
CA LEU A 325 -8.03 -21.13 5.42
C LEU A 325 -7.63 -19.96 4.53
N VAL A 326 -8.21 -19.91 3.32
CA VAL A 326 -7.99 -18.83 2.35
C VAL A 326 -8.50 -17.50 2.89
N GLY A 327 -9.71 -17.50 3.47
CA GLY A 327 -10.29 -16.34 4.12
C GLY A 327 -9.51 -15.89 5.35
N GLY A 328 -8.97 -16.82 6.14
CA GLY A 328 -8.11 -16.52 7.29
C GLY A 328 -6.81 -15.85 6.85
N ALA A 329 -6.14 -16.40 5.83
CA ALA A 329 -4.94 -15.81 5.25
C ALA A 329 -5.21 -14.40 4.70
N GLY A 330 -6.28 -14.26 3.91
CA GLY A 330 -6.71 -12.97 3.37
C GLY A 330 -7.10 -11.97 4.46
N ALA A 331 -7.75 -12.42 5.54
CA ALA A 331 -8.13 -11.56 6.65
C ALA A 331 -6.91 -10.96 7.34
N LEU A 332 -5.85 -11.75 7.54
CA LEU A 332 -4.58 -11.27 8.04
C LEU A 332 -3.89 -10.33 7.03
N ALA A 333 -3.97 -10.63 5.73
CA ALA A 333 -3.47 -9.79 4.64
C ALA A 333 -4.14 -8.40 4.60
N CYS A 334 -5.38 -8.28 5.07
CA CYS A 334 -6.05 -7.00 5.24
C CYS A 334 -5.70 -6.34 6.57
N MET A 335 -5.78 -7.10 7.68
CA MET A 335 -5.75 -6.57 9.04
C MET A 335 -4.38 -6.02 9.45
N ILE A 336 -3.30 -6.74 9.12
CA ILE A 336 -1.94 -6.37 9.54
C ILE A 336 -1.45 -5.12 8.80
N PRO A 337 -1.58 -4.99 7.46
CA PRO A 337 -1.25 -3.74 6.78
C PRO A 337 -2.16 -2.58 7.21
N ALA A 338 -3.45 -2.82 7.48
CA ALA A 338 -4.32 -1.76 8.03
C ALA A 338 -3.78 -1.21 9.35
N ALA A 339 -3.25 -2.08 10.21
CA ALA A 339 -2.63 -1.66 11.46
C ALA A 339 -1.38 -0.81 11.24
N ASP A 340 -0.50 -1.19 10.32
CA ASP A 340 0.69 -0.39 9.98
C ASP A 340 0.33 0.99 9.43
N LEU A 341 -0.63 1.04 8.49
CA LEU A 341 -1.14 2.30 7.94
C LEU A 341 -1.72 3.21 9.03
N ILE A 342 -2.49 2.65 9.96
CA ILE A 342 -3.04 3.40 11.11
C ILE A 342 -1.90 3.96 11.98
N LEU A 343 -0.90 3.15 12.31
CA LEU A 343 0.24 3.56 13.14
C LEU A 343 1.08 4.65 12.45
N SER A 344 1.33 4.50 11.15
CA SER A 344 2.03 5.51 10.35
C SER A 344 1.26 6.83 10.30
N THR A 345 -0.04 6.78 10.01
CA THR A 345 -0.89 7.97 9.95
C THR A 345 -1.00 8.67 11.31
N SER A 346 -0.98 7.89 12.39
CA SER A 346 -0.91 8.40 13.76
C SER A 346 0.35 9.19 14.03
N MET A 347 1.49 8.70 13.57
CA MET A 347 2.77 9.40 13.68
C MET A 347 2.77 10.70 12.90
N LEU A 348 2.33 10.66 11.64
CA LEU A 348 2.22 11.87 10.82
C LEU A 348 1.32 12.92 11.49
N THR A 349 0.19 12.49 12.05
CA THR A 349 -0.75 13.43 12.65
C THR A 349 -0.26 13.95 13.99
N THR A 350 0.25 13.11 14.88
CA THR A 350 0.59 13.56 16.24
C THR A 350 1.95 14.20 16.34
N ARG A 351 2.95 13.69 15.62
CA ARG A 351 4.29 14.28 15.57
C ARG A 351 4.34 15.45 14.59
N ASN A 352 3.92 15.23 13.34
CA ASN A 352 4.19 16.19 12.26
C ASN A 352 3.08 17.23 12.04
N LEU A 353 1.82 16.92 12.31
CA LEU A 353 0.74 17.91 12.27
C LEU A 353 0.58 18.59 13.62
N TYR A 354 0.14 17.86 14.64
CA TYR A 354 -0.19 18.40 15.96
C TYR A 354 1.04 18.89 16.73
N GLY A 355 2.04 18.02 16.97
CA GLY A 355 3.24 18.35 17.75
C GLY A 355 4.12 19.43 17.13
N ARG A 356 4.12 19.53 15.80
CA ARG A 356 4.75 20.62 15.04
C ARG A 356 3.79 21.77 14.72
N THR A 357 2.61 21.89 15.32
CA THR A 357 1.78 23.10 15.21
C THR A 357 1.21 23.50 16.57
N VAL A 358 -0.07 23.22 16.81
CA VAL A 358 -0.86 23.62 17.98
C VAL A 358 -0.40 22.93 19.25
N GLY A 359 0.11 21.70 19.13
CA GLY A 359 0.56 20.87 20.24
C GLY A 359 2.03 21.03 20.62
N ALA A 360 2.73 22.06 20.11
CA ALA A 360 4.13 22.28 20.41
C ALA A 360 4.34 22.48 21.93
N GLY A 361 5.08 21.58 22.58
CA GLY A 361 5.34 21.61 24.03
C GLY A 361 4.37 20.79 24.89
N THR A 362 3.46 20.02 24.30
CA THR A 362 2.56 19.11 25.04
C THR A 362 3.30 17.89 25.61
N SER A 363 2.83 17.37 26.75
CA SER A 363 3.43 16.20 27.40
C SER A 363 3.24 14.92 26.57
N ALA A 364 4.15 13.96 26.72
CA ALA A 364 4.08 12.66 26.04
C ALA A 364 2.78 11.90 26.35
N GLU A 365 2.24 12.05 27.57
CA GLU A 365 0.95 11.43 27.93
C GLU A 365 -0.22 12.04 27.15
N HIS A 366 -0.22 13.37 26.97
CA HIS A 366 -1.25 14.04 26.19
C HIS A 366 -1.16 13.67 24.71
N GLN A 367 0.05 13.63 24.15
CA GLN A 367 0.29 13.17 22.78
C GLN A 367 -0.21 11.73 22.58
N GLY A 368 0.01 10.84 23.55
CA GLY A 368 -0.51 9.47 23.53
C GLY A 368 -2.04 9.39 23.53
N LYS A 369 -2.73 10.31 24.23
CA LYS A 369 -4.21 10.40 24.19
C LYS A 369 -4.69 10.90 22.82
N VAL A 370 -4.06 11.95 22.28
CA VAL A 370 -4.37 12.51 20.95
C VAL A 370 -4.20 11.46 19.86
N VAL A 371 -3.12 10.66 19.90
CA VAL A 371 -2.90 9.54 18.97
C VAL A 371 -4.12 8.62 18.93
N ARG A 372 -4.64 8.21 20.08
CA ARG A 372 -5.75 7.24 20.17
C ARG A 372 -7.04 7.78 19.54
N PHE A 373 -7.35 9.05 19.76
CA PHE A 373 -8.54 9.68 19.17
C PHE A 373 -8.39 9.87 17.66
N VAL A 374 -7.20 10.28 17.20
CA VAL A 374 -6.90 10.44 15.78
C VAL A 374 -6.98 9.09 15.04
N VAL A 375 -6.39 8.03 15.59
CA VAL A 375 -6.50 6.65 15.07
C VAL A 375 -7.95 6.27 14.85
N LEU A 376 -8.76 6.43 15.89
CA LEU A 376 -10.16 6.04 15.85
C LEU A 376 -10.93 6.86 14.82
N GLY A 377 -10.72 8.18 14.78
CA GLY A 377 -11.35 9.09 13.82
C GLY A 377 -10.99 8.79 12.37
N LEU A 378 -9.71 8.55 12.08
CA LEU A 378 -9.26 8.20 10.73
C LEU A 378 -9.75 6.83 10.28
N THR A 379 -9.75 5.85 11.18
CA THR A 379 -10.28 4.52 10.88
C THR A 379 -11.79 4.57 10.63
N ALA A 380 -12.52 5.39 11.40
CA ALA A 380 -13.95 5.63 11.19
C ALA A 380 -14.23 6.36 9.88
N LEU A 381 -13.39 7.33 9.50
CA LEU A 381 -13.49 8.00 8.21
C LEU A 381 -13.23 7.04 7.05
N ALA A 382 -12.20 6.19 7.15
CA ALA A 382 -11.92 5.16 6.15
C ALA A 382 -13.09 4.16 6.02
N LEU A 383 -13.74 3.79 7.13
CA LEU A 383 -14.96 2.99 7.12
C LEU A 383 -16.13 3.71 6.44
N ALA A 384 -16.33 5.00 6.75
CA ALA A 384 -17.38 5.80 6.12
C ALA A 384 -17.18 5.88 4.60
N LEU A 385 -15.92 6.03 4.14
CA LEU A 385 -15.59 5.98 2.71
C LEU A 385 -15.80 4.58 2.12
N ALA A 386 -15.46 3.51 2.84
CA ALA A 386 -15.69 2.13 2.38
C ALA A 386 -17.17 1.86 2.13
N ILE A 387 -18.06 2.43 2.96
CA ILE A 387 -19.52 2.28 2.84
C ILE A 387 -20.10 3.25 1.80
N GLY A 388 -19.74 4.53 1.87
CA GLY A 388 -20.36 5.61 1.08
C GLY A 388 -19.78 5.84 -0.30
N ALA A 389 -18.52 5.43 -0.54
CA ALA A 389 -17.82 5.57 -1.81
C ALA A 389 -17.08 4.27 -2.19
N PRO A 390 -17.81 3.14 -2.35
CA PRO A 390 -17.19 1.87 -2.69
C PRO A 390 -16.52 1.93 -4.07
N ASN A 391 -15.33 1.37 -4.16
CA ASN A 391 -14.57 1.29 -5.40
C ASN A 391 -13.76 -0.01 -5.41
N MET A 392 -13.25 -0.41 -6.58
CA MET A 392 -12.37 -1.57 -6.67
C MET A 392 -11.09 -1.35 -5.86
N LEU A 393 -10.57 -2.41 -5.26
CA LEU A 393 -9.38 -2.33 -4.41
C LEU A 393 -8.18 -1.74 -5.18
N VAL A 394 -7.99 -2.13 -6.44
CA VAL A 394 -6.92 -1.59 -7.29
C VAL A 394 -7.09 -0.09 -7.54
N ASN A 395 -8.32 0.38 -7.78
CA ASN A 395 -8.58 1.80 -7.98
C ASN A 395 -8.26 2.62 -6.72
N LEU A 396 -8.66 2.14 -5.54
CA LEU A 396 -8.32 2.79 -4.28
C LEU A 396 -6.81 2.91 -4.08
N LEU A 397 -6.06 1.86 -4.46
CA LEU A 397 -4.61 1.89 -4.40
C LEU A 397 -4.02 2.89 -5.40
N LEU A 398 -4.51 2.93 -6.64
CA LEU A 398 -4.06 3.87 -7.67
C LEU A 398 -4.37 5.33 -7.31
N THR A 399 -5.51 5.60 -6.67
CA THR A 399 -5.81 6.92 -6.09
C THR A 399 -4.78 7.29 -5.03
N GLY A 400 -4.45 6.35 -4.14
CA GLY A 400 -3.37 6.52 -3.16
C GLY A 400 -2.03 6.86 -3.81
N TYR A 401 -1.62 6.08 -4.82
CA TYR A 401 -0.39 6.29 -5.57
C TYR A 401 -0.34 7.63 -6.30
N SER A 402 -1.48 8.10 -6.82
CA SER A 402 -1.55 9.37 -7.55
C SER A 402 -1.09 10.53 -6.68
N GLY A 403 -1.46 10.55 -5.40
CA GLY A 403 -0.99 11.56 -4.44
C GLY A 403 0.40 11.27 -3.89
N VAL A 404 0.66 10.10 -3.29
CA VAL A 404 1.97 9.90 -2.62
C VAL A 404 3.16 9.95 -3.57
N SER A 405 2.98 9.60 -4.84
CA SER A 405 4.04 9.73 -5.85
C SER A 405 4.49 11.17 -6.07
N GLN A 406 3.68 12.18 -5.73
CA GLN A 406 4.06 13.59 -5.80
C GLN A 406 5.19 13.96 -4.85
N PHE A 407 5.51 13.11 -3.87
CA PHE A 407 6.70 13.26 -3.03
C PHE A 407 8.00 12.82 -3.74
N PHE A 408 7.92 12.16 -4.89
CA PHE A 408 9.10 11.66 -5.60
C PHE A 408 10.07 12.77 -6.02
N PRO A 409 9.65 13.85 -6.72
CA PRO A 409 10.56 14.95 -7.07
C PRO A 409 11.13 15.59 -5.81
N LEU A 410 10.30 15.75 -4.78
CA LEU A 410 10.66 16.34 -3.50
C LEU A 410 11.79 15.60 -2.78
N LEU A 411 11.77 14.26 -2.75
CA LEU A 411 12.82 13.47 -2.14
C LEU A 411 14.03 13.31 -3.06
N VAL A 412 13.84 12.94 -4.32
CA VAL A 412 14.95 12.64 -5.23
C VAL A 412 15.75 13.89 -5.58
N LEU A 413 15.09 14.97 -5.99
CA LEU A 413 15.80 16.23 -6.26
C LEU A 413 16.37 16.81 -4.96
N GLY A 414 15.65 16.64 -3.85
CA GLY A 414 16.11 17.07 -2.53
C GLY A 414 17.39 16.38 -2.05
N LEU A 415 17.66 15.15 -2.49
CA LEU A 415 18.85 14.39 -2.08
C LEU A 415 19.99 14.49 -3.09
N PHE A 416 19.66 14.48 -4.39
CA PHE A 416 20.66 14.28 -5.45
C PHE A 416 20.91 15.52 -6.30
N TRP A 417 20.07 16.56 -6.20
CA TRP A 417 20.22 17.77 -7.01
C TRP A 417 20.53 18.99 -6.14
N LYS A 418 21.78 19.48 -6.26
CA LYS A 418 22.29 20.61 -5.47
C LYS A 418 21.50 21.91 -5.65
N ARG A 419 20.82 22.10 -6.80
CA ARG A 419 20.01 23.29 -7.10
C ARG A 419 18.56 23.16 -6.62
N ALA A 420 18.16 22.07 -5.98
CA ALA A 420 16.80 21.92 -5.45
C ALA A 420 16.52 22.96 -4.36
N THR A 421 15.49 23.78 -4.56
CA THR A 421 15.13 24.88 -3.66
C THR A 421 13.84 24.62 -2.88
N LEU A 422 13.64 25.37 -1.79
CA LEU A 422 12.40 25.35 -1.03
C LEU A 422 11.20 25.85 -1.87
N ALA A 423 11.39 26.89 -2.69
CA ALA A 423 10.35 27.43 -3.55
C ALA A 423 9.90 26.40 -4.60
N GLY A 424 10.87 25.75 -5.27
CA GLY A 424 10.57 24.66 -6.21
C GLY A 424 9.84 23.50 -5.54
N ALA A 425 10.21 23.15 -4.31
CA ALA A 425 9.52 22.13 -3.52
C ALA A 425 8.05 22.45 -3.24
N PHE A 426 7.73 23.68 -2.81
CA PHE A 426 6.34 24.08 -2.62
C PHE A 426 5.55 24.13 -3.92
N CYS A 427 6.08 24.83 -4.94
CA CYS A 427 5.38 25.01 -6.21
C CYS A 427 5.13 23.68 -6.91
N GLY A 428 6.13 22.79 -6.94
CA GLY A 428 6.00 21.46 -7.54
C GLY A 428 4.95 20.62 -6.83
N LEU A 429 5.06 20.47 -5.49
CA LEU A 429 4.14 19.64 -4.72
C LEU A 429 2.70 20.15 -4.80
N ILE A 430 2.47 21.46 -4.64
CA ILE A 430 1.13 22.06 -4.72
C ILE A 430 0.54 21.85 -6.12
N THR A 431 1.34 22.03 -7.18
CA THR A 431 0.87 21.79 -8.55
C THR A 431 0.48 20.34 -8.76
N GLY A 432 1.33 19.40 -8.33
CA GLY A 432 1.05 17.96 -8.42
C GLY A 432 -0.24 17.59 -7.70
N GLU A 433 -0.35 17.95 -6.42
CA GLU A 433 -1.52 17.61 -5.61
C GLU A 433 -2.80 18.26 -6.13
N PHE A 434 -2.75 19.53 -6.53
CA PHE A 434 -3.90 20.20 -7.14
C PHE A 434 -4.40 19.46 -8.38
N LEU A 435 -3.49 19.05 -9.27
CA LEU A 435 -3.84 18.28 -10.46
C LEU A 435 -4.38 16.89 -10.12
N VAL A 436 -3.81 16.21 -9.12
CA VAL A 436 -4.34 14.92 -8.65
C VAL A 436 -5.79 15.06 -8.20
N PHE A 437 -6.08 16.02 -7.32
CA PHE A 437 -7.45 16.25 -6.85
C PHE A 437 -8.39 16.61 -7.98
N TRP A 438 -7.99 17.55 -8.85
CA TRP A 438 -8.82 17.98 -9.96
C TRP A 438 -9.16 16.82 -10.91
N LEU A 439 -8.15 16.09 -11.38
CA LEU A 439 -8.34 15.01 -12.35
C LEU A 439 -9.10 13.81 -11.78
N ILE A 440 -8.86 13.43 -10.52
CA ILE A 440 -9.53 12.28 -9.89
C ILE A 440 -11.00 12.62 -9.55
N LEU A 441 -11.26 13.80 -8.98
CA LEU A 441 -12.62 14.20 -8.59
C LEU A 441 -13.53 14.43 -9.80
N ASP A 442 -12.98 14.96 -10.89
CA ASP A 442 -13.71 15.13 -12.16
C ASP A 442 -13.77 13.81 -12.97
N LYS A 443 -13.26 12.70 -12.43
CA LYS A 443 -13.25 11.36 -13.05
C LYS A 443 -12.59 11.33 -14.43
N LEU A 444 -11.49 12.08 -14.57
CA LEU A 444 -10.70 12.20 -15.79
C LEU A 444 -9.53 11.20 -15.83
N ASP A 445 -9.56 10.11 -15.07
CA ASP A 445 -8.57 9.03 -15.12
C ASP A 445 -9.13 7.79 -15.85
N PRO A 446 -8.50 7.33 -16.94
CA PRO A 446 -7.35 7.90 -17.65
C PRO A 446 -7.66 9.19 -18.42
N LEU A 447 -6.68 10.08 -18.50
CA LEU A 447 -6.75 11.35 -19.20
C LEU A 447 -6.31 11.18 -20.65
N ALA A 448 -7.22 11.46 -21.59
CA ALA A 448 -6.93 11.39 -23.02
C ALA A 448 -6.16 12.64 -23.47
N ILE A 449 -4.90 12.47 -23.89
CA ILE A 449 -4.02 13.53 -24.40
C ILE A 449 -3.35 13.04 -25.68
N LEU A 450 -3.54 13.77 -26.80
CA LEU A 450 -2.89 13.47 -28.08
C LEU A 450 -3.06 12.01 -28.56
N GLY A 451 -4.21 11.39 -28.27
CA GLY A 451 -4.51 10.00 -28.62
C GLY A 451 -3.95 8.95 -27.64
N LEU A 452 -3.34 9.37 -26.53
CA LEU A 452 -2.89 8.49 -25.44
C LEU A 452 -3.85 8.62 -24.24
N ASN A 453 -4.15 7.50 -23.58
CA ASN A 453 -4.92 7.46 -22.33
C ASN A 453 -3.95 7.37 -21.14
N LEU A 454 -3.50 8.50 -20.62
CA LEU A 454 -2.49 8.52 -19.56
C LEU A 454 -3.12 8.47 -18.17
N ASN A 455 -2.45 7.81 -17.22
CA ASN A 455 -2.86 7.86 -15.83
C ASN A 455 -2.84 9.31 -15.30
N ALA A 456 -3.92 9.75 -14.66
CA ALA A 456 -4.05 11.11 -14.14
C ALA A 456 -2.93 11.48 -13.14
N GLY A 457 -2.58 10.57 -12.25
CA GLY A 457 -1.49 10.77 -11.28
C GLY A 457 -0.11 10.91 -11.96
N PHE A 458 0.10 10.22 -13.08
CA PHE A 458 1.33 10.35 -13.88
C PHE A 458 1.43 11.74 -14.52
N VAL A 459 0.33 12.24 -15.10
CA VAL A 459 0.29 13.59 -15.68
C VAL A 459 0.58 14.65 -14.61
N ALA A 460 -0.03 14.50 -13.43
CA ALA A 460 0.24 15.38 -12.29
C ALA A 460 1.71 15.31 -11.83
N LEU A 461 2.31 14.11 -11.79
CA LEU A 461 3.71 13.91 -11.42
C LEU A 461 4.67 14.57 -12.40
N VAL A 462 4.40 14.50 -13.70
CA VAL A 462 5.20 15.18 -14.73
C VAL A 462 5.12 16.69 -14.53
N ALA A 463 3.91 17.25 -14.32
CA ALA A 463 3.74 18.68 -14.08
C ALA A 463 4.46 19.14 -12.80
N ASN A 464 4.34 18.38 -11.71
CA ASN A 464 5.07 18.61 -10.46
C ASN A 464 6.58 18.67 -10.71
N PHE A 465 7.15 17.66 -11.37
CA PHE A 465 8.58 17.60 -11.65
C PHE A 465 9.04 18.80 -12.50
N VAL A 466 8.31 19.15 -13.56
CA VAL A 466 8.63 20.29 -14.44
C VAL A 466 8.60 21.61 -13.65
N VAL A 467 7.54 21.85 -12.87
CA VAL A 467 7.42 23.07 -12.06
C VAL A 467 8.50 23.13 -10.99
N PHE A 468 8.78 22.02 -10.30
CA PHE A 468 9.83 21.94 -9.30
C PHE A 468 11.18 22.37 -9.90
N VAL A 469 11.54 21.78 -11.04
CA VAL A 469 12.82 22.04 -11.72
C VAL A 469 12.89 23.47 -12.22
N ALA A 470 11.86 23.95 -12.92
CA ALA A 470 11.83 25.31 -13.47
C ALA A 470 11.97 26.36 -12.38
N VAL A 471 11.17 26.27 -11.30
CA VAL A 471 11.24 27.22 -10.19
C VAL A 471 12.58 27.12 -9.47
N SER A 472 13.13 25.91 -9.28
CA SER A 472 14.43 25.74 -8.65
C SER A 472 15.58 26.33 -9.46
N LEU A 473 15.56 26.22 -10.79
CA LEU A 473 16.57 26.84 -11.65
C LEU A 473 16.56 28.37 -11.54
N VAL A 474 15.37 28.98 -11.43
CA VAL A 474 15.22 30.44 -11.30
C VAL A 474 15.55 30.96 -9.90
N THR A 475 15.35 30.13 -8.86
CA THR A 475 15.50 30.55 -7.45
C THR A 475 16.79 30.05 -6.78
N SER A 476 17.57 29.17 -7.43
CA SER A 476 18.82 28.65 -6.87
C SER A 476 19.90 29.72 -6.82
N SER A 477 20.62 29.77 -5.70
CA SER A 477 21.79 30.61 -5.47
C SER A 477 22.94 29.80 -4.88
N GLU A 478 24.19 30.30 -4.95
CA GLU A 478 25.36 29.63 -4.35
C GLU A 478 25.15 29.33 -2.87
N ALA A 479 24.62 30.28 -2.10
CA ALA A 479 24.30 30.09 -0.69
C ALA A 479 23.24 29.00 -0.45
N SER A 480 22.28 28.83 -1.37
CA SER A 480 21.29 27.74 -1.27
C SER A 480 21.93 26.38 -1.54
N ILE A 481 22.87 26.31 -2.49
CA ILE A 481 23.62 25.10 -2.86
C ILE A 481 24.50 24.64 -1.69
N GLU A 482 25.24 25.56 -1.06
CA GLU A 482 26.08 25.22 0.10
C GLU A 482 25.26 24.73 1.29
N ARG A 483 24.13 25.38 1.59
CA ARG A 483 23.21 24.95 2.65
C ARG A 483 22.69 23.55 2.39
N LYS A 484 22.36 23.24 1.14
CA LYS A 484 21.91 21.91 0.73
C LYS A 484 23.02 20.86 0.91
N ALA A 485 24.23 21.18 0.49
CA ALA A 485 25.39 20.30 0.68
C ALA A 485 25.61 19.97 2.17
N ARG A 486 25.46 20.96 3.06
CA ARG A 486 25.54 20.75 4.52
C ARG A 486 24.40 19.92 5.09
N ALA A 487 23.19 20.02 4.53
CA ALA A 487 22.05 19.23 5.01
C ALA A 487 22.18 17.72 4.67
N ILE A 488 22.92 17.40 3.60
CA ILE A 488 23.15 16.03 3.13
C ILE A 488 24.41 15.43 3.77
N ALA A 489 25.47 16.24 3.93
CA ALA A 489 26.74 15.86 4.56
C ALA A 489 26.52 15.32 5.96
#